data_AF-A0A8C0D3J9-F1
#
_entry.id   AF-A0A8C0D3J9-F1
#
_cell.length_a   1.000
_cell.length_b   1.000
_cell.length_c   1.000
_cell.angle_alpha   90.00
_cell.angle_beta   90.00
_cell.angle_gamma   90.00
#
_symmetry.space_group_name_H-M   'P 1'
#
loop_
_entity.id
_entity.type
_entity.pdbx_description
1 polymer ?
#
loop_
_entity_poly.entity_id
_entity_poly.type
_entity_poly.pdbx_seq_one_letter_code
_entity_poly.pdbx_strand_id
1 'polypeptide(L)'
;MAEVEQKKKWTFLKFTYHGVDLNQLLDMSREQLMQSYSVRQWLNRGLQRKQHLLLKRLHKARKEVPPMEKPELVKTHLRDMIILTEMVGSMVGGYHGKTFNQVEIKPEMIGHYLGEFSITYKPMKHSWPGTGATLSSCSSPSSSLLANKGRKKKN
;
A
#
# COMPACT_ATOMS: atom_id res chain seq x y z
N MET A 1 19.51 45.93 4.20
CA MET A 1 18.48 45.20 3.44
C MET A 1 18.85 43.73 3.53
N ALA A 2 18.12 42.96 4.34
CA ALA A 2 18.46 41.55 4.59
C ALA A 2 17.91 40.68 3.45
N GLU A 3 18.78 39.92 2.82
CA GLU A 3 18.43 38.95 1.78
C GLU A 3 17.61 37.81 2.39
N VAL A 4 16.37 37.65 1.93
CA VAL A 4 15.50 36.54 2.31
C VAL A 4 15.91 35.33 1.48
N GLU A 5 16.68 34.44 2.11
CA GLU A 5 17.11 33.17 1.54
C GLU A 5 15.88 32.31 1.17
N GLN A 6 15.61 32.17 -0.13
CA GLN A 6 14.50 31.38 -0.63
C GLN A 6 14.81 29.89 -0.49
N LYS A 7 14.34 29.26 0.59
CA LYS A 7 14.39 27.80 0.77
C LYS A 7 13.72 27.09 -0.43
N LYS A 8 14.44 26.15 -1.06
CA LYS A 8 13.92 25.30 -2.15
C LYS A 8 12.61 24.64 -1.72
N LYS A 9 11.50 25.07 -2.32
CA LYS A 9 10.20 24.43 -2.15
C LYS A 9 10.29 23.04 -2.77
N TRP A 10 10.11 21.99 -1.97
CA TRP A 10 9.97 20.62 -2.47
C TRP A 10 8.84 20.60 -3.51
N THR A 11 9.17 20.39 -4.77
CA THR A 11 8.16 20.27 -5.83
C THR A 11 7.46 18.94 -5.66
N PHE A 12 6.12 18.97 -5.60
CA PHE A 12 5.29 17.77 -5.59
C PHE A 12 5.66 16.87 -6.78
N LEU A 13 6.10 15.63 -6.52
CA LEU A 13 6.33 14.66 -7.58
C LEU A 13 4.99 14.33 -8.23
N LYS A 14 4.83 14.69 -9.51
CA LYS A 14 3.68 14.26 -10.31
C LYS A 14 3.81 12.77 -10.56
N PHE A 15 2.72 12.04 -10.32
CA PHE A 15 2.67 10.61 -10.60
C PHE A 15 2.69 10.37 -12.10
N THR A 16 3.66 9.59 -12.56
CA THR A 16 3.77 9.10 -13.94
C THR A 16 3.84 7.57 -13.92
N TYR A 17 3.08 6.92 -14.80
CA TYR A 17 3.12 5.47 -14.97
C TYR A 17 3.66 5.17 -16.36
N HIS A 18 4.83 4.54 -16.43
CA HIS A 18 5.56 4.29 -17.69
C HIS A 18 5.69 5.55 -18.59
N GLY A 19 5.90 6.72 -17.98
CA GLY A 19 6.04 8.00 -18.70
C GLY A 19 4.72 8.68 -19.10
N VAL A 20 3.57 8.14 -18.67
CA VAL A 20 2.24 8.69 -18.92
C VAL A 20 1.68 9.32 -17.64
N ASP A 21 1.07 10.50 -17.77
CA ASP A 21 0.42 11.19 -16.65
C ASP A 21 -0.91 10.55 -16.25
N LEU A 22 -1.33 10.72 -14.99
CA LEU A 22 -2.58 10.15 -14.47
C LEU A 22 -3.81 10.52 -15.30
N ASN A 23 -3.97 11.79 -15.68
CA ASN A 23 -5.15 12.25 -16.41
C ASN A 23 -5.22 11.56 -17.79
N GLN A 24 -4.06 11.48 -18.46
CA GLN A 24 -3.96 10.78 -19.73
C GLN A 24 -4.26 9.28 -19.59
N LEU A 25 -3.81 8.63 -18.51
CA LEU A 25 -4.13 7.22 -18.20
C LEU A 25 -5.63 6.95 -18.01
N LEU A 26 -6.40 7.94 -17.57
CA LEU A 26 -7.85 7.80 -17.39
C LEU A 26 -8.60 7.89 -18.72
N ASP A 27 -8.10 8.67 -19.67
CA ASP A 27 -8.72 8.90 -20.98
C ASP A 27 -8.31 7.87 -22.04
N MET A 28 -7.23 7.11 -21.81
CA MET A 28 -6.73 6.09 -22.73
C MET A 28 -7.70 4.92 -22.93
N SER A 29 -7.64 4.31 -24.12
CA SER A 29 -8.45 3.11 -24.40
C SER A 29 -7.95 1.90 -23.60
N ARG A 30 -8.85 0.95 -23.31
CA ARG A 30 -8.50 -0.27 -22.57
C ARG A 30 -7.41 -1.10 -23.25
N GLU A 31 -7.38 -1.12 -24.58
CA GLU A 31 -6.37 -1.83 -25.36
C GLU A 31 -4.97 -1.22 -25.18
N GLN A 32 -4.89 0.11 -25.18
CA GLN A 32 -3.64 0.82 -24.92
C GLN A 32 -3.19 0.65 -23.46
N LEU A 33 -4.14 0.66 -22.51
CA LEU A 33 -3.87 0.38 -21.11
C LEU A 33 -3.34 -1.04 -20.89
N MET A 34 -3.91 -2.03 -21.57
CA MET A 34 -3.40 -3.41 -21.51
C MET A 34 -1.93 -3.48 -21.93
N GLN A 35 -1.49 -2.65 -22.88
CA GLN A 35 -0.11 -2.55 -23.30
C GLN A 35 0.77 -1.74 -22.33
N SER A 36 0.24 -0.99 -21.35
CA SER A 36 1.09 -0.31 -20.35
C SER A 36 1.29 -1.17 -19.10
N TYR A 37 0.30 -1.97 -18.72
CA TYR A 37 0.38 -2.80 -17.52
C TYR A 37 1.46 -3.89 -17.61
N SER A 38 2.03 -4.26 -16.46
CA SER A 38 2.88 -5.46 -16.35
C SER A 38 2.07 -6.77 -16.36
N VAL A 39 0.77 -6.68 -16.04
CA VAL A 39 -0.15 -7.81 -15.84
C VAL A 39 -0.98 -8.16 -17.09
N ARG A 40 -0.41 -7.93 -18.27
CA ARG A 40 -1.10 -8.08 -19.57
C ARG A 40 -1.68 -9.47 -19.80
N GLN A 41 -0.93 -10.49 -19.42
CA GLN A 41 -1.36 -11.88 -19.62
C GLN A 41 -2.65 -12.20 -18.86
N TRP A 42 -2.83 -11.63 -17.66
CA TRP A 42 -4.06 -11.79 -16.88
C TRP A 42 -5.23 -11.04 -17.54
N LEU A 43 -4.99 -9.81 -18.01
CA LEU A 43 -6.01 -9.03 -18.72
C LEU A 43 -6.43 -9.69 -20.05
N ASN A 44 -5.49 -10.28 -20.79
CA ASN A 44 -5.74 -11.01 -22.04
C ASN A 44 -6.63 -12.25 -21.83
N ARG A 45 -6.56 -12.88 -20.66
CA ARG A 45 -7.46 -14.00 -20.30
C ARG A 45 -8.90 -13.52 -20.02
N GLY A 46 -9.10 -12.23 -19.79
CA GLY A 46 -10.38 -11.59 -19.56
C GLY A 46 -10.81 -11.57 -18.08
N LEU A 47 -11.66 -10.61 -17.76
CA LEU A 47 -12.24 -10.47 -16.42
C LEU A 47 -13.42 -11.43 -16.24
N GLN A 48 -13.44 -12.11 -15.09
CA GLN A 48 -14.56 -12.92 -14.64
C GLN A 48 -15.76 -12.06 -14.24
N ARG A 49 -16.96 -12.67 -14.26
CA ARG A 49 -18.23 -12.01 -13.88
C ARG A 49 -18.18 -11.31 -12.51
N LYS A 50 -17.51 -11.91 -11.53
CA LYS A 50 -17.37 -11.34 -10.17
C LYS A 50 -16.56 -10.03 -10.17
N GLN A 51 -15.53 -9.96 -11.01
CA GLN A 51 -14.66 -8.79 -11.14
C GLN A 51 -15.40 -7.65 -11.86
N HIS A 52 -16.16 -7.96 -12.91
CA HIS A 52 -17.04 -6.98 -13.54
C HIS A 52 -18.10 -6.40 -12.60
N LEU A 53 -18.67 -7.23 -11.71
CA LEU A 53 -19.63 -6.75 -10.72
C LEU A 53 -19.00 -5.78 -9.73
N LEU A 54 -17.76 -6.04 -9.30
CA LEU A 54 -17.00 -5.15 -8.43
C LEU A 54 -16.75 -3.79 -9.10
N LEU A 55 -16.32 -3.77 -10.36
CA LEU A 55 -16.13 -2.53 -11.11
C LEU A 55 -17.43 -1.72 -11.25
N LYS A 56 -18.55 -2.39 -11.55
CA LYS A 56 -19.87 -1.74 -11.62
C LYS A 56 -20.27 -1.10 -10.28
N ARG A 57 -20.02 -1.79 -9.16
CA ARG A 57 -20.30 -1.26 -7.81
C ARG A 57 -19.44 -0.05 -7.49
N LEU A 58 -18.14 -0.08 -7.83
CA LEU A 58 -17.25 1.05 -7.62
C LEU A 58 -17.62 2.26 -8.48
N HIS A 59 -18.00 2.03 -9.74
CA HIS A 59 -18.44 3.09 -10.62
C HIS A 59 -19.74 3.76 -10.13
N LYS A 60 -20.65 2.96 -9.56
CA LYS A 60 -21.87 3.47 -8.91
C LYS A 60 -21.51 4.31 -7.67
N ALA A 61 -20.69 3.76 -6.77
CA ALA A 61 -20.26 4.46 -5.56
C ALA A 61 -19.56 5.79 -5.89
N ARG A 62 -18.70 5.83 -6.90
CA ARG A 62 -18.01 7.07 -7.33
C ARG A 62 -18.96 8.11 -7.91
N LYS A 63 -20.05 7.69 -8.56
CA LYS A 63 -21.06 8.59 -9.16
C LYS A 63 -22.00 9.22 -8.14
N GLU A 64 -22.31 8.50 -7.06
CA GLU A 64 -23.27 8.93 -6.04
C GLU A 64 -22.70 9.96 -5.06
N VAL A 65 -21.39 10.22 -5.12
CA VAL A 65 -20.65 10.97 -4.12
C VAL A 65 -20.56 12.45 -4.48
N PRO A 66 -20.79 13.36 -3.53
CA PRO A 66 -20.61 14.79 -3.77
C PRO A 66 -19.12 15.11 -4.04
N PRO A 67 -18.82 16.16 -4.82
CA PRO A 67 -17.48 16.40 -5.40
C PRO A 67 -16.34 16.66 -4.41
N MET A 68 -16.60 16.70 -3.11
CA MET A 68 -15.61 16.95 -2.06
C MET A 68 -15.44 15.79 -1.07
N GLU A 69 -16.26 14.74 -1.17
CA GLU A 69 -16.22 13.61 -0.24
C GLU A 69 -15.60 12.37 -0.86
N LYS A 70 -15.08 11.49 0.00
CA LYS A 70 -14.56 10.19 -0.42
C LYS A 70 -15.71 9.22 -0.66
N PRO A 71 -15.60 8.33 -1.65
CA PRO A 71 -16.68 7.40 -1.95
C PRO A 71 -16.91 6.35 -0.85
N GLU A 72 -18.13 5.81 -0.83
CA GLU A 72 -18.53 4.78 0.12
C GLU A 72 -17.63 3.53 0.01
N LEU A 73 -17.35 2.92 1.15
CA LEU A 73 -16.52 1.72 1.24
C LEU A 73 -17.20 0.51 0.58
N VAL A 74 -16.66 0.06 -0.55
CA VAL A 74 -17.11 -1.18 -1.19
C VAL A 74 -16.36 -2.39 -0.63
N LYS A 75 -17.07 -3.25 0.10
CA LYS A 75 -16.50 -4.47 0.72
C LYS A 75 -16.36 -5.60 -0.30
N THR A 76 -15.20 -6.25 -0.33
CA THR A 76 -14.87 -7.28 -1.32
C THR A 76 -13.98 -8.38 -0.72
N HIS A 77 -14.20 -9.62 -1.19
CA HIS A 77 -13.33 -10.75 -0.88
C HIS A 77 -12.32 -11.05 -2.00
N LEU A 78 -12.40 -10.33 -3.11
CA LEU A 78 -11.58 -10.57 -4.30
C LEU A 78 -10.18 -10.00 -4.10
N ARG A 79 -9.29 -10.78 -3.50
CA ARG A 79 -7.88 -10.42 -3.32
C ARG A 79 -7.07 -10.52 -4.62
N ASP A 80 -7.55 -11.34 -5.55
CA ASP A 80 -6.90 -11.60 -6.86
C ASP A 80 -7.25 -10.52 -7.91
N MET A 81 -8.04 -9.51 -7.55
CA MET A 81 -8.38 -8.41 -8.44
C MET A 81 -7.19 -7.45 -8.53
N ILE A 82 -6.86 -7.07 -9.76
CA ILE A 82 -5.84 -6.08 -10.07
C ILE A 82 -6.44 -4.69 -9.95
N ILE A 83 -5.68 -3.75 -9.37
CA ILE A 83 -6.05 -2.35 -9.33
C ILE A 83 -5.92 -1.75 -10.72
N LEU A 84 -7.08 -1.36 -11.28
CA LEU A 84 -7.17 -0.65 -12.55
C LEU A 84 -7.13 0.86 -12.31
N THR A 85 -6.69 1.60 -13.33
CA THR A 85 -6.71 3.08 -13.38
C THR A 85 -8.08 3.67 -13.01
N GLU A 86 -9.17 3.03 -13.41
CA GLU A 86 -10.54 3.46 -13.10
C GLU A 86 -10.86 3.51 -11.60
N MET A 87 -10.15 2.69 -10.79
CA MET A 87 -10.39 2.52 -9.36
C MET A 87 -9.64 3.55 -8.51
N VAL A 88 -8.77 4.38 -9.09
CA VAL A 88 -8.00 5.39 -8.37
C VAL A 88 -8.95 6.39 -7.69
N GLY A 89 -8.69 6.67 -6.40
CA GLY A 89 -9.56 7.51 -5.57
C GLY A 89 -10.79 6.82 -5.00
N SER A 90 -10.98 5.52 -5.26
CA SER A 90 -12.06 4.73 -4.65
C SER A 90 -11.63 4.13 -3.30
N MET A 91 -12.61 3.92 -2.40
CA MET A 91 -12.42 3.23 -1.13
C MET A 91 -12.83 1.77 -1.24
N VAL A 92 -11.86 0.85 -1.11
CA VAL A 92 -12.10 -0.59 -1.22
C VAL A 92 -11.82 -1.28 0.10
N GLY A 93 -12.76 -2.09 0.56
CA GLY A 93 -12.60 -2.95 1.73
C GLY A 93 -12.08 -4.32 1.31
N GLY A 94 -10.78 -4.59 1.48
CA GLY A 94 -10.18 -5.88 1.17
C GLY A 94 -10.25 -6.83 2.37
N TYR A 95 -10.90 -7.99 2.21
CA TYR A 95 -11.01 -9.00 3.28
C TYR A 95 -9.68 -9.67 3.60
N HIS A 96 -9.25 -9.64 4.86
CA HIS A 96 -7.98 -10.24 5.29
C HIS A 96 -8.16 -11.63 5.94
N GLY A 97 -9.39 -12.15 6.04
CA GLY A 97 -9.71 -13.43 6.68
C GLY A 97 -10.58 -13.30 7.94
N LYS A 98 -10.64 -12.11 8.55
CA LYS A 98 -11.51 -11.83 9.70
C LYS A 98 -12.32 -10.55 9.53
N THR A 99 -11.66 -9.44 9.18
CA THR A 99 -12.32 -8.16 8.92
C THR A 99 -11.99 -7.62 7.53
N PHE A 100 -12.70 -6.57 7.12
CA PHE A 100 -12.39 -5.82 5.92
C PHE A 100 -11.46 -4.67 6.28
N ASN A 101 -10.29 -4.64 5.65
CA ASN A 101 -9.36 -3.52 5.79
C ASN A 101 -9.74 -2.46 4.76
N GLN A 102 -9.89 -1.21 5.20
CA GLN A 102 -10.19 -0.10 4.32
C GLN A 102 -8.91 0.36 3.62
N VAL A 103 -8.88 0.23 2.30
CA VAL A 103 -7.77 0.62 1.43
C VAL A 103 -8.24 1.79 0.55
N GLU A 104 -7.54 2.91 0.67
CA GLU A 104 -7.67 4.03 -0.26
C GLU A 104 -6.74 3.82 -1.44
N ILE A 105 -7.30 3.73 -2.64
CA ILE A 105 -6.51 3.43 -3.83
C ILE A 105 -5.74 4.66 -4.29
N LYS A 106 -4.42 4.60 -4.09
CA LYS A 106 -3.46 5.58 -4.61
C LYS A 106 -3.05 5.22 -6.03
N PRO A 107 -2.63 6.21 -6.84
CA PRO A 107 -2.15 5.94 -8.20
C PRO A 107 -0.88 5.08 -8.23
N GLU A 108 -0.05 5.11 -7.19
CA GLU A 108 1.12 4.24 -7.04
C GLU A 108 0.78 2.75 -6.98
N MET A 109 -0.48 2.40 -6.71
CA MET A 109 -0.94 1.02 -6.55
C MET A 109 -1.44 0.41 -7.88
N ILE A 110 -1.41 1.18 -8.97
CA ILE A 110 -1.88 0.74 -10.30
C ILE A 110 -1.07 -0.49 -10.76
N GLY A 111 -1.77 -1.57 -11.14
CA GLY A 111 -1.16 -2.82 -11.59
C GLY A 111 -0.81 -3.82 -10.50
N HIS A 112 -0.98 -3.48 -9.22
CA HIS A 112 -0.82 -4.39 -8.09
C HIS A 112 -2.12 -5.13 -7.76
N TYR A 113 -2.01 -6.26 -7.04
CA TYR A 113 -3.18 -6.99 -6.55
C TYR A 113 -3.76 -6.33 -5.29
N LEU A 114 -5.09 -6.29 -5.16
CA LEU A 114 -5.76 -5.82 -3.94
C LEU A 114 -5.30 -6.60 -2.69
N GLY A 115 -4.96 -7.88 -2.86
CA GLY A 115 -4.47 -8.74 -1.79
C GLY A 115 -3.18 -8.25 -1.12
N GLU A 116 -2.33 -7.50 -1.83
CA GLU A 116 -1.05 -6.99 -1.32
C GLU A 116 -1.25 -5.94 -0.21
N PHE A 117 -2.32 -5.15 -0.30
CA PHE A 117 -2.62 -4.07 0.64
C PHE A 117 -3.39 -4.54 1.87
N SER A 118 -3.94 -5.75 1.83
CA SER A 118 -4.63 -6.39 2.96
C SER A 118 -3.80 -7.55 3.50
N ILE A 119 -2.88 -7.24 4.42
CA ILE A 119 -2.07 -8.24 5.13
C ILE A 119 -2.99 -9.15 5.97
N THR A 120 -2.82 -10.47 5.82
CA THR A 120 -3.65 -11.49 6.47
C THR A 120 -3.24 -11.77 7.91
N TYR A 121 -1.97 -11.57 8.23
CA TYR A 121 -1.40 -11.85 9.55
C TYR A 121 -0.94 -10.55 10.22
N LYS A 122 -0.73 -10.61 11.53
CA LYS A 122 -0.10 -9.51 12.27
C LYS A 122 1.41 -9.74 12.28
N PRO A 123 2.23 -8.76 11.90
CA PRO A 123 3.69 -8.91 11.98
C PRO A 123 4.07 -9.23 13.43
N MET A 124 4.83 -10.30 13.62
CA MET A 124 5.26 -10.72 14.95
C MET A 124 6.44 -9.85 15.39
N LYS A 125 6.37 -9.34 16.61
CA LYS A 125 7.50 -8.72 17.28
C LYS A 125 8.10 -9.78 18.19
N HIS A 126 9.28 -10.30 17.86
CA HIS A 126 9.97 -11.21 18.75
C HIS A 126 10.37 -10.45 20.01
N SER A 127 9.90 -10.94 21.16
CA SER A 127 10.33 -10.47 22.47
C SER A 127 11.69 -11.08 22.83
N TRP A 128 12.28 -10.60 23.93
CA TRP A 128 13.50 -11.15 24.50
C TRP A 128 13.44 -12.68 24.62
N PRO A 129 14.46 -13.41 24.15
CA PRO A 129 14.52 -14.86 24.31
C PRO A 129 14.61 -15.22 25.79
N GLY A 130 13.65 -16.00 26.29
CA GLY A 130 13.59 -16.38 27.71
C GLY A 130 14.84 -17.12 28.19
N THR A 131 15.04 -17.21 29.51
CA THR A 131 16.25 -17.73 30.21
C THR A 131 16.62 -19.20 29.92
N GLY A 132 15.87 -19.89 29.05
CA GLY A 132 16.17 -21.27 28.59
C GLY A 132 16.47 -21.39 27.09
N ALA A 133 16.53 -20.28 26.35
CA ALA A 133 16.90 -20.31 24.93
C ALA A 133 18.42 -20.55 24.77
N THR A 134 18.80 -21.44 23.86
CA THR A 134 20.21 -21.67 23.54
C THR A 134 20.85 -20.39 22.98
N LEU A 135 22.08 -20.09 23.43
CA LEU A 135 22.83 -18.87 23.07
C LEU A 135 22.96 -18.63 21.55
N SER A 136 22.76 -19.65 20.72
CA SER A 136 22.84 -19.59 19.26
C SER A 136 21.72 -18.78 18.59
N SER A 137 20.63 -18.46 19.30
CA SER A 137 19.50 -17.67 18.77
C SER A 137 19.48 -16.21 19.25
N CYS A 138 20.52 -15.78 19.97
CA CYS A 138 20.62 -14.42 20.50
C CYS A 138 21.14 -13.43 19.45
N SER A 139 20.29 -13.01 18.51
CA SER A 139 20.58 -11.86 17.65
C SER A 139 20.23 -10.55 18.36
N SER A 140 21.09 -10.10 19.27
CA SER A 140 21.13 -8.71 19.69
C SER A 140 22.59 -8.28 19.93
N PRO A 141 22.99 -7.05 19.52
CA PRO A 141 24.35 -6.58 19.70
C PRO A 141 24.61 -6.42 21.20
N SER A 142 25.53 -7.22 21.72
CA SER A 142 25.92 -7.24 23.12
C SER A 142 26.32 -5.82 23.60
N SER A 143 25.48 -5.19 24.41
CA SER A 143 25.80 -3.99 25.17
C SER A 143 26.66 -4.31 26.41
N SER A 144 27.65 -5.20 26.27
CA SER A 144 28.50 -5.65 27.38
C SER A 144 29.90 -5.04 27.37
N LEU A 145 30.05 -3.78 26.95
CA LEU A 145 31.33 -3.05 27.01
C LEU A 145 31.36 -1.81 27.92
N LEU A 146 30.35 -1.56 28.76
CA LEU A 146 30.38 -0.41 29.68
C LEU A 146 29.75 -0.74 31.05
N ALA A 147 30.44 -1.53 31.88
CA ALA A 147 30.29 -1.46 33.34
C ALA A 147 31.35 -2.30 34.06
N ASN A 148 32.62 -1.90 33.99
CA ASN A 148 33.58 -2.33 35.02
C ASN A 148 34.66 -1.26 35.25
N LYS A 149 34.33 -0.26 36.07
CA LYS A 149 35.32 0.56 36.78
C LYS A 149 34.66 1.14 38.03
N GLY A 150 35.06 0.64 39.21
CA GLY A 150 34.78 1.33 40.47
C GLY A 150 34.29 0.51 41.66
N ARG A 151 34.83 -0.69 41.94
CA ARG A 151 34.80 -1.22 43.32
C ARG A 151 35.73 -0.34 44.18
N LYS A 152 35.19 0.68 44.85
CA LYS A 152 35.91 1.37 45.94
C LYS A 152 35.74 0.58 47.24
N LYS A 153 36.91 0.26 47.81
CA LYS A 153 37.16 -0.43 49.07
C LYS A 153 36.51 0.31 50.24
N LYS A 154 36.01 -0.47 51.21
CA LYS A 154 35.70 -0.07 52.58
C LYS A 154 36.84 0.76 53.19
N ASN A 155 36.48 1.86 53.84
CA ASN A 155 36.80 2.18 55.24
C ASN A 155 35.73 3.16 55.75
#